data_AF-A0A9R0ZS06-F1
#
_entry.id   AF-A0A9R0ZS06-F1
#
_cell.length_a   1.000
_cell.length_b   1.000
_cell.length_c   1.000
_cell.angle_alpha   90.00
_cell.angle_beta   90.00
_cell.angle_gamma   90.00
#
_symmetry.space_group_name_H-M   'P 1'
#
loop_
_entity.id
_entity.type
_entity.pdbx_description
1 polymer ?
#
loop_
_entity_poly.entity_id
_entity_poly.type
_entity_poly.pdbx_seq_one_letter_code
_entity_poly.pdbx_strand_id
1 'polypeptide(L)'
;MKFGKRLKKQVEESLPGWRDKFLAYKRLKVLVRLVSSSSPHRAAAEAAFVRQLHDEVDRFNTFFLEQEEEFIIRHKAVAGEEPSEAERAAQMRKVRREIVDLHGEMVLLLNYSAVNYTGWRRS
;
A
#
# COMPACT_ATOMS: atom_id res chain seq x y z
N MET A 1 3.65 18.55 -0.64
CA MET A 1 2.64 18.71 0.43
C MET A 1 3.12 18.04 1.72
N LYS A 2 2.87 18.66 2.88
CA LYS A 2 3.22 18.09 4.20
C LYS A 2 2.35 16.87 4.56
N PHE A 3 1.11 16.82 4.07
CA PHE A 3 0.13 15.78 4.39
C PHE A 3 0.51 14.38 3.89
N GLY A 4 0.83 14.21 2.61
CA GLY A 4 1.23 12.89 2.07
C GLY A 4 2.51 12.33 2.71
N LYS A 5 3.44 13.19 3.13
CA LYS A 5 4.63 12.76 3.89
C LYS A 5 4.25 12.23 5.27
N ARG A 6 3.25 12.83 5.92
CA ARG A 6 2.75 12.40 7.23
C ARG A 6 2.03 11.05 7.13
N LEU A 7 1.15 10.87 6.13
CA LEU A 7 0.49 9.58 5.89
C LEU A 7 1.49 8.48 5.60
N LYS A 8 2.47 8.75 4.73
CA LYS A 8 3.56 7.81 4.45
C LYS A 8 4.29 7.41 5.74
N LYS A 9 4.72 8.39 6.53
CA LYS A 9 5.41 8.16 7.80
C LYS A 9 4.57 7.30 8.76
N GLN A 10 3.28 7.60 8.90
CA GLN A 10 2.37 6.84 9.74
C GLN A 10 2.31 5.36 9.32
N VAL A 11 2.15 5.08 8.03
CA VAL A 11 2.15 3.71 7.52
C VAL A 11 3.50 3.01 7.78
N GLU A 12 4.62 3.69 7.53
CA GLU A 12 5.96 3.13 7.75
C GLU A 12 6.30 2.85 9.23
N GLU A 13 5.69 3.60 10.16
CA GLU A 13 5.82 3.42 11.61
C GLU A 13 4.90 2.32 12.13
N SER A 14 3.64 2.28 11.68
CA SER A 14 2.67 1.28 12.10
C SER A 14 2.92 -0.11 11.49
N LEU A 15 3.35 -0.16 10.22
CA LEU A 15 3.56 -1.40 9.48
C LEU A 15 4.94 -1.38 8.79
N PRO A 16 6.01 -1.73 9.53
CA PRO A 16 7.39 -1.69 9.00
C PRO A 16 7.59 -2.53 7.73
N GLY A 17 6.82 -3.60 7.55
CA GLY A 17 6.85 -4.46 6.36
C GLY A 17 6.36 -3.80 5.07
N TRP A 18 5.75 -2.60 5.15
CA TRP A 18 5.22 -1.88 3.98
C TRP A 18 6.15 -0.78 3.46
N ARG A 19 7.31 -0.57 4.10
CA ARG A 19 8.24 0.54 3.80
C ARG A 19 8.77 0.54 2.37
N ASP A 20 9.05 -0.64 1.84
CA ASP A 20 9.60 -0.85 0.49
C ASP A 20 8.50 -0.90 -0.60
N LYS A 21 7.22 -0.94 -0.20
CA LYS A 21 6.07 -1.07 -1.12
C LYS A 21 5.65 0.23 -1.78
N PHE A 22 6.08 1.38 -1.26
CA PHE A 22 5.75 2.68 -1.85
C PHE A 22 6.39 2.89 -3.24
N LEU A 23 5.68 3.63 -4.09
CA LEU A 23 6.12 4.09 -5.39
C LEU A 23 7.50 4.74 -5.33
N ALA A 24 8.43 4.28 -6.18
CA ALA A 24 9.76 4.84 -6.30
C ALA A 24 9.78 6.16 -7.10
N TYR A 25 8.99 7.15 -6.68
CA TYR A 25 8.76 8.42 -7.39
C TYR A 25 10.06 9.14 -7.80
N LYS A 26 11.11 9.07 -6.98
CA LYS A 26 12.41 9.69 -7.30
C LYS A 26 13.02 9.13 -8.58
N ARG A 27 12.94 7.81 -8.80
CA ARG A 27 13.52 7.16 -9.99
C ARG A 27 12.71 7.52 -11.24
N LEU A 28 11.38 7.44 -11.16
CA LEU A 28 10.49 7.86 -12.26
C LEU A 28 10.73 9.31 -12.67
N LYS A 29 10.87 10.22 -11.71
CA LYS A 29 11.14 11.63 -11.97
C LYS A 29 12.46 11.89 -12.71
N VAL A 30 13.49 11.07 -12.46
CA VAL A 30 14.77 11.19 -13.19
C VAL A 30 14.57 10.83 -14.66
N LEU A 31 13.82 9.77 -14.95
CA LEU A 31 13.53 9.36 -16.32
C LEU A 31 12.65 10.39 -17.05
N VAL A 32 11.64 10.96 -16.40
CA VAL A 32 10.82 12.04 -16.98
C VAL A 32 11.70 13.22 -17.42
N ARG A 33 12.63 13.66 -16.59
CA ARG A 33 13.56 14.75 -16.93
C ARG A 33 14.43 14.44 -18.15
N LEU A 34 14.88 13.20 -18.28
CA LEU A 34 15.67 12.76 -19.43
C LEU A 34 14.82 12.76 -20.70
N VAL A 35 13.56 12.32 -20.63
CA VAL A 35 12.60 12.34 -21.74
C VAL A 35 12.24 13.77 -22.18
N SER A 36 12.12 14.69 -21.22
CA SER A 36 11.82 16.11 -21.48
C SER A 36 13.02 16.90 -22.03
N SER A 37 14.23 16.35 -21.94
CA SER A 37 15.43 16.97 -22.51
C SER A 37 15.57 16.66 -24.00
N SER A 38 16.18 17.56 -24.77
CA SER A 38 16.61 17.33 -26.17
C SER A 38 17.83 16.41 -26.25
N SER A 39 17.80 15.31 -25.49
CA SER A 39 18.87 14.32 -25.45
C SER A 39 18.79 13.37 -26.64
N PRO A 40 19.91 13.01 -27.28
CA PRO A 40 19.96 11.95 -28.29
C PRO A 40 19.49 10.59 -27.75
N HIS A 41 19.42 10.41 -26.42
CA HIS A 41 18.94 9.19 -25.77
C HIS A 41 17.44 9.22 -25.41
N ARG A 42 16.67 10.19 -25.93
CA ARG A 42 15.25 10.37 -25.58
C ARG A 42 14.40 9.10 -25.76
N ALA A 43 14.53 8.41 -26.91
CA ALA A 43 13.75 7.20 -27.18
C ALA A 43 14.09 6.06 -26.19
N ALA A 44 15.38 5.90 -25.84
CA ALA A 44 15.81 4.92 -24.85
C ALA A 44 15.31 5.28 -23.45
N ALA A 45 15.33 6.57 -23.08
CA ALA A 45 14.80 7.07 -21.82
C ALA A 45 13.28 6.89 -21.72
N GLU A 46 12.54 7.08 -22.81
CA GLU A 46 11.09 6.87 -22.90
C GLU A 46 10.74 5.40 -22.73
N ALA A 47 11.42 4.50 -23.45
CA ALA A 47 11.23 3.06 -23.28
C ALA A 47 11.56 2.60 -21.84
N ALA A 48 12.63 3.14 -21.25
CA ALA A 48 12.98 2.86 -19.86
C ALA A 48 11.94 3.40 -18.88
N PHE A 49 11.39 4.58 -19.14
CA PHE A 49 10.31 5.17 -18.34
C PHE A 49 9.07 4.30 -18.37
N VAL A 50 8.58 3.92 -19.56
CA VAL A 50 7.37 3.10 -19.71
C VAL A 50 7.51 1.75 -19.01
N ARG A 51 8.64 1.06 -19.18
CA ARG A 51 8.90 -0.21 -18.49
C ARG A 51 8.89 -0.03 -16.98
N GLN A 52 9.66 0.93 -16.46
CA GLN A 52 9.71 1.15 -15.02
C GLN A 52 8.34 1.59 -14.45
N LEU A 53 7.56 2.34 -15.23
CA LEU A 53 6.21 2.73 -14.85
C LEU A 53 5.32 1.50 -14.69
N HIS A 54 5.35 0.60 -15.65
CA HIS A 54 4.61 -0.66 -15.64
C HIS A 54 5.03 -1.54 -14.45
N ASP A 55 6.33 -1.75 -14.26
CA ASP A 55 6.86 -2.55 -13.16
C ASP A 55 6.43 -2.01 -11.78
N GLU A 56 6.43 -0.67 -11.62
CA GLU A 56 5.97 -0.05 -10.38
C GLU A 56 4.45 -0.22 -10.18
N VAL A 57 3.64 -0.09 -11.24
CA VAL A 57 2.19 -0.31 -11.20
C VAL A 57 1.86 -1.73 -10.79
N ASP A 58 2.45 -2.71 -11.46
CA ASP A 58 2.22 -4.11 -11.16
C ASP A 58 2.60 -4.41 -9.70
N ARG A 59 3.77 -3.94 -9.27
CA ARG A 59 4.28 -4.18 -7.92
C ARG A 59 3.34 -3.67 -6.82
N PHE A 60 2.85 -2.42 -6.92
CA PHE A 60 1.96 -1.92 -5.87
C PHE A 60 0.54 -2.49 -5.98
N ASN A 61 0.08 -2.84 -7.18
CA ASN A 61 -1.22 -3.50 -7.39
C ASN A 61 -1.22 -4.91 -6.81
N THR A 62 -0.19 -5.71 -7.09
CA THR A 62 0.00 -7.03 -6.50
C THR A 62 -0.03 -6.95 -4.98
N PHE A 63 0.75 -6.04 -4.41
CA PHE A 63 0.76 -5.84 -2.96
C PHE A 63 -0.62 -5.45 -2.41
N PHE A 64 -1.35 -4.55 -3.08
CA PHE A 64 -2.69 -4.15 -2.64
C PHE A 64 -3.66 -5.34 -2.63
N LEU A 65 -3.66 -6.15 -3.69
CA LEU A 65 -4.51 -7.33 -3.81
C LEU A 65 -4.18 -8.39 -2.75
N GLU A 66 -2.89 -8.65 -2.51
CA GLU A 66 -2.44 -9.57 -1.45
C GLU A 66 -2.95 -9.13 -0.08
N GLN A 67 -2.86 -7.84 0.25
CA GLN A 67 -3.37 -7.33 1.54
C GLN A 67 -4.90 -7.37 1.62
N GLU A 68 -5.60 -7.06 0.53
CA GLU A 68 -7.07 -7.16 0.48
C GLU A 68 -7.54 -8.60 0.71
N GLU A 69 -6.89 -9.57 0.08
CA GLU A 69 -7.17 -11.00 0.27
C GLU A 69 -6.91 -11.43 1.72
N GLU A 70 -5.77 -11.03 2.30
CA GLU A 70 -5.44 -11.30 3.70
C GLU A 70 -6.53 -10.78 4.66
N PHE A 71 -7.05 -9.56 4.41
CA PHE A 71 -8.12 -8.99 5.22
C PHE A 71 -9.44 -9.77 5.09
N ILE A 72 -9.78 -10.24 3.89
CA ILE A 72 -10.97 -11.06 3.66
C ILE A 72 -10.85 -12.39 4.42
N ILE A 73 -9.68 -13.03 4.37
CA ILE A 73 -9.42 -14.29 5.08
C ILE A 73 -9.53 -14.09 6.59
N ARG A 74 -8.86 -13.07 7.15
CA ARG A 74 -8.92 -12.75 8.59
C ARG A 74 -10.33 -12.43 9.05
N HIS A 75 -11.10 -11.65 8.28
CA HIS A 75 -12.50 -11.36 8.59
C HIS A 75 -13.34 -12.64 8.65
N LYS A 76 -13.19 -13.54 7.67
CA LYS A 76 -13.91 -14.82 7.65
C LYS A 76 -13.54 -15.74 8.81
N ALA A 77 -12.26 -15.77 9.19
CA ALA A 77 -11.79 -16.57 10.33
C ALA A 77 -12.43 -16.10 11.64
N VAL A 78 -12.57 -14.79 11.84
CA VAL A 78 -13.21 -14.21 13.04
C VAL A 78 -14.73 -14.49 13.08
N ALA A 79 -15.38 -14.63 11.92
CA ALA A 79 -16.83 -14.83 11.83
C ALA A 79 -17.29 -16.29 11.96
N GLY A 80 -16.39 -17.28 11.94
CA GLY A 80 -16.71 -18.70 11.75
C GLY A 80 -16.79 -19.58 13.01
N GLU A 81 -16.38 -19.10 14.19
CA GLU A 81 -16.34 -19.92 15.42
C GLU A 81 -17.51 -19.59 16.36
N GLU A 82 -18.33 -20.59 16.71
CA GLU A 82 -19.36 -20.52 17.76
C GLU A 82 -18.78 -21.04 19.10
N PRO A 83 -18.36 -20.14 20.01
CA PRO A 83 -17.88 -20.52 21.35
C PRO A 83 -18.96 -20.99 22.32
N SER A 84 -18.55 -21.82 23.28
CA SER A 84 -19.33 -22.08 24.50
C SER A 84 -19.50 -20.82 25.37
N GLU A 85 -20.40 -20.83 26.34
CA GLU A 85 -20.78 -19.65 27.13
C GLU A 85 -19.63 -19.01 27.93
N ALA A 86 -18.72 -19.82 28.48
CA ALA A 86 -17.52 -19.34 29.19
C ALA A 86 -16.44 -18.82 28.20
N GLU A 87 -16.32 -19.47 27.04
CA GLU A 87 -15.42 -19.05 25.97
C GLU A 87 -15.91 -17.76 25.31
N ARG A 88 -17.24 -17.54 25.20
CA ARG A 88 -17.86 -16.34 24.64
C ARG A 88 -17.33 -15.06 25.27
N ALA A 89 -17.24 -14.98 26.60
CA ALA A 89 -16.81 -13.75 27.27
C ALA A 89 -15.32 -13.43 27.06
N ALA A 90 -14.46 -14.45 27.05
CA ALA A 90 -13.03 -14.29 26.78
C ALA A 90 -12.76 -14.04 25.29
N GLN A 91 -13.44 -14.78 24.41
CA GLN A 91 -13.37 -14.61 22.96
C GLN A 91 -13.92 -13.24 22.53
N MET A 92 -15.01 -12.74 23.12
CA MET A 92 -15.57 -11.43 22.78
C MET A 92 -14.53 -10.30 22.91
N ARG A 93 -13.71 -10.32 23.97
CA ARG A 93 -12.63 -9.33 24.14
C ARG A 93 -11.51 -9.51 23.11
N LYS A 94 -11.20 -10.75 22.73
CA LYS A 94 -10.19 -11.07 21.71
C LYS A 94 -10.67 -10.66 20.32
N VAL A 95 -11.86 -11.08 19.92
CA VAL A 95 -12.56 -10.72 18.68
C VAL A 95 -12.66 -9.21 18.52
N ARG A 96 -13.06 -8.49 19.58
CA ARG A 96 -13.14 -7.02 19.52
C ARG A 96 -11.79 -6.38 19.22
N ARG A 97 -10.69 -6.87 19.82
CA ARG A 97 -9.34 -6.37 19.52
C ARG A 97 -8.95 -6.68 18.08
N GLU A 98 -9.14 -7.92 17.64
CA GLU A 98 -8.82 -8.35 16.28
C GLU A 98 -9.59 -7.56 15.22
N ILE A 99 -10.86 -7.25 15.45
CA ILE A 99 -11.66 -6.39 14.57
C ILE A 99 -11.10 -4.96 14.50
N VAL A 100 -10.73 -4.38 15.65
CA VAL A 100 -10.17 -3.02 15.70
C VAL A 100 -8.81 -2.96 15.02
N ASP A 101 -7.96 -3.96 15.25
CA ASP A 101 -6.63 -4.05 14.62
C ASP A 101 -6.76 -4.23 13.11
N LEU A 102 -7.62 -5.17 12.67
CA LEU A 102 -7.94 -5.38 11.25
C LEU A 102 -8.45 -4.09 10.59
N HIS A 103 -9.39 -3.39 11.24
CA HIS A 103 -9.88 -2.11 10.73
C HIS A 103 -8.77 -1.06 10.62
N GLY A 104 -7.90 -0.98 11.63
CA GLY A 104 -6.74 -0.09 11.62
C GLY A 104 -5.81 -0.37 10.44
N GLU A 105 -5.49 -1.64 10.18
CA GLU A 105 -4.69 -2.07 9.04
C GLU A 105 -5.35 -1.73 7.69
N MET A 106 -6.66 -1.91 7.55
CA MET A 106 -7.41 -1.50 6.35
C MET A 106 -7.32 0.02 6.10
N VAL A 107 -7.44 0.84 7.15
CA VAL A 107 -7.28 2.29 7.05
C VAL A 107 -5.85 2.66 6.63
N LEU A 108 -4.84 1.95 7.12
CA LEU A 108 -3.46 2.11 6.68
C LEU A 108 -3.28 1.74 5.20
N LEU A 109 -3.96 0.69 4.70
CA LEU A 109 -3.96 0.33 3.27
C LEU A 109 -4.58 1.45 2.42
N LEU A 110 -5.70 2.03 2.85
CA LEU A 110 -6.30 3.18 2.16
C LEU A 110 -5.35 4.38 2.12
N ASN A 111 -4.66 4.67 3.22
CA ASN A 111 -3.66 5.73 3.28
C ASN A 111 -2.46 5.45 2.36
N TYR A 112 -1.99 4.21 2.31
CA TYR A 112 -0.99 3.76 1.36
C TYR A 112 -1.44 4.02 -0.08
N SER A 113 -2.66 3.61 -0.45
CA SER A 113 -3.21 3.84 -1.80
C SER A 113 -3.33 5.32 -2.12
N ALA A 114 -3.78 6.15 -1.18
CA ALA A 114 -3.86 7.60 -1.34
C ALA A 114 -2.47 8.24 -1.55
N VAL A 115 -1.45 7.80 -0.81
CA VAL A 115 -0.07 8.28 -0.99
C VAL A 115 0.47 7.91 -2.35
N ASN A 116 0.30 6.67 -2.79
CA ASN A 116 0.77 6.21 -4.10
C ASN A 116 0.03 6.93 -5.23
N TYR A 117 -1.31 6.97 -5.22
CA TYR A 117 -2.12 7.68 -6.23
C TYR A 117 -1.79 9.17 -6.34
N THR A 118 -1.57 9.86 -5.21
CA THR A 118 -1.17 11.28 -5.27
C THR A 118 0.28 11.48 -5.69
N GLY A 119 1.14 10.47 -5.51
CA GLY A 119 2.46 10.40 -6.14
C GLY A 119 2.33 10.38 -7.66
N TRP A 120 1.45 9.51 -8.18
CA TRP A 120 1.16 9.36 -9.60
C TRP A 120 0.70 10.65 -10.29
N ARG A 121 -0.31 11.34 -9.73
CA ARG A 121 -0.83 12.59 -10.32
C ARG A 121 0.22 13.70 -10.44
N ARG A 122 1.33 13.61 -9.70
CA ARG A 122 2.40 14.63 -9.70
C ARG A 122 3.65 14.21 -10.48
N SER A 123 3.67 13.04 -11.11
CA SER A 123 4.80 12.53 -11.90
C SER A 123 4.76 13.07 -13.31
#